data_AF-A0A0D1XX74-F1
#
_entry.id   AF-A0A0D1XX74-F1
#
_cell.length_a   1.000
_cell.length_b   1.000
_cell.length_c   1.000
_cell.angle_alpha   90.00
_cell.angle_beta   90.00
_cell.angle_gamma   90.00
#
_symmetry.space_group_name_H-M   'P 1'
#
loop_
_entity.id
_entity.type
_entity.pdbx_description
1 polymer ?
#
loop_
_entity_poly.entity_id
_entity_poly.type
_entity_poly.pdbx_seq_one_letter_code
_entity_poly.pdbx_strand_id
1 'polypeptide(L)'
;MEKAYELALTPLQIEVLLDSVRGFVDNKKLLHVPVAGEEVVGLPLTEEALAWLLNACGQTDGKHNIMVQLTPADDERTKVTVRCPADGEIFTYEVLLEEFDEQ
;
A
#
# COMPACT_ATOMS: atom_id res chain seq x y z
N MET A 1 16.80 4.16 4.88
CA MET A 1 16.53 5.27 3.95
C MET A 1 15.03 5.43 3.85
N GLU A 2 14.52 6.64 3.98
CA GLU A 2 13.11 6.94 3.70
C GLU A 2 12.85 6.79 2.20
N LYS A 3 11.75 6.12 1.82
CA LYS A 3 11.33 5.98 0.43
C LYS A 3 9.86 6.37 0.30
N ALA A 4 9.52 7.11 -0.74
CA ALA A 4 8.15 7.50 -1.03
C ALA A 4 7.78 7.06 -2.45
N TYR A 5 6.61 6.47 -2.59
CA TYR A 5 6.09 5.92 -3.84
C TYR A 5 4.72 6.50 -4.11
N GLU A 6 4.54 7.02 -5.33
CA GLU A 6 3.23 7.49 -5.80
C GLU A 6 2.60 6.39 -6.66
N LEU A 7 1.39 5.98 -6.29
CA LEU A 7 0.59 4.99 -6.99
C LEU A 7 -0.60 5.69 -7.63
N ALA A 8 -0.89 5.37 -8.88
CA ALA A 8 -2.06 5.90 -9.60
C ALA A 8 -3.10 4.78 -9.79
N LEU A 9 -3.94 4.56 -8.78
CA LEU A 9 -4.89 3.44 -8.72
C LEU A 9 -6.35 3.92 -8.75
N THR A 10 -7.21 3.19 -9.47
CA THR A 10 -8.67 3.33 -9.37
C THR A 10 -9.23 2.51 -8.21
N PRO A 11 -10.45 2.78 -7.71
CA PRO A 11 -11.10 1.94 -6.70
C PRO A 11 -11.12 0.46 -7.07
N LEU A 12 -11.44 0.13 -8.34
CA LEU A 12 -11.42 -1.24 -8.84
C LEU A 12 -10.02 -1.88 -8.74
N GLN A 13 -8.95 -1.13 -9.01
CA GLN A 13 -7.59 -1.65 -8.86
C GLN A 13 -7.26 -1.90 -7.37
N ILE A 14 -7.73 -1.05 -6.47
CA ILE A 14 -7.57 -1.26 -5.02
C ILE A 14 -8.34 -2.52 -4.58
N GLU A 15 -9.56 -2.73 -5.07
CA GLU A 15 -10.34 -3.96 -4.82
C GLU A 15 -9.60 -5.21 -5.28
N VAL A 16 -9.04 -5.20 -6.51
CA VAL A 16 -8.26 -6.32 -7.03
C VAL A 16 -7.02 -6.60 -6.17
N LEU A 17 -6.33 -5.57 -5.68
CA LEU A 17 -5.20 -5.73 -4.78
C LEU A 17 -5.65 -6.30 -3.42
N LEU A 18 -6.77 -5.82 -2.89
CA LEU A 18 -7.34 -6.30 -1.64
C LEU A 18 -7.71 -7.80 -1.73
N ASP A 19 -8.38 -8.19 -2.81
CA ASP A 19 -8.71 -9.59 -3.06
C ASP A 19 -7.45 -10.46 -3.27
N SER A 20 -6.41 -9.91 -3.89
CA SER A 20 -5.12 -10.60 -4.03
C SER A 20 -4.50 -10.88 -2.66
N VAL A 21 -4.49 -9.88 -1.77
CA VAL A 21 -3.95 -10.02 -0.41
C VAL A 21 -4.75 -11.00 0.44
N ARG A 22 -6.09 -10.98 0.32
CA ARG A 22 -6.96 -11.97 0.98
C ARG A 22 -6.71 -13.41 0.51
N GLY A 23 -6.20 -13.57 -0.70
CA GLY A 23 -5.75 -14.85 -1.23
C GLY A 23 -4.41 -15.34 -0.64
N PHE A 24 -3.67 -14.50 0.08
CA PHE A 24 -2.41 -14.89 0.71
C PHE A 24 -2.68 -15.63 2.02
N VAL A 25 -2.10 -16.82 2.15
CA VAL A 25 -2.28 -17.70 3.32
C VAL A 25 -1.75 -17.06 4.61
N ASP A 26 -0.75 -16.19 4.50
CA ASP A 26 -0.03 -15.55 5.61
C ASP A 26 -0.15 -14.02 5.66
N ASN A 27 -0.82 -13.38 4.69
CA ASN A 27 -0.92 -11.92 4.55
C ASN A 27 0.45 -11.21 4.56
N LYS A 28 1.50 -11.91 4.11
CA LYS A 28 2.91 -11.54 4.27
C LYS A 28 3.67 -11.59 2.95
N LYS A 29 3.07 -11.02 1.91
CA LYS A 29 3.70 -10.91 0.59
C LYS A 29 3.77 -9.48 0.14
N LEU A 30 4.87 -9.13 -0.52
CA LEU A 30 4.99 -7.82 -1.15
C LEU A 30 4.04 -7.74 -2.35
N LEU A 31 3.18 -6.72 -2.33
CA LEU A 31 2.35 -6.40 -3.47
C LEU A 31 3.17 -5.61 -4.48
N HIS A 32 3.38 -6.22 -5.64
CA HIS A 32 4.04 -5.60 -6.77
C HIS A 32 3.07 -4.67 -7.49
N VAL A 33 3.23 -3.38 -7.26
CA VAL A 33 2.37 -2.34 -7.84
C VAL A 33 3.19 -1.39 -8.71
N PRO A 34 2.63 -0.93 -9.85
CA PRO A 34 3.28 0.07 -10.67
C PRO A 34 3.27 1.42 -9.96
N VAL A 35 4.44 2.03 -9.80
CA VAL A 35 4.59 3.40 -9.29
C VAL A 35 4.68 4.40 -10.45
N ALA A 36 4.39 5.67 -10.16
CA ALA A 36 4.60 6.76 -11.12
C ALA A 36 6.08 6.79 -11.56
N GLY A 37 6.34 6.50 -12.84
CA GLY A 37 7.70 6.31 -13.36
C GLY A 37 7.98 4.94 -14.00
N GLU A 38 6.95 4.10 -14.17
CA GLU A 38 7.01 2.78 -14.85
C GLU A 38 7.85 1.71 -14.13
N GLU A 39 8.30 1.97 -12.91
CA GLU A 39 8.91 0.97 -12.05
C GLU A 39 7.83 0.16 -11.32
N VAL A 40 8.04 -1.15 -11.20
CA VAL A 40 7.20 -2.02 -10.36
C VAL A 40 7.92 -2.19 -9.04
N VAL A 41 7.25 -1.86 -7.94
CA VAL A 41 7.82 -1.92 -6.60
C VAL A 41 7.00 -2.86 -5.74
N GLY A 42 7.66 -3.75 -5.01
CA GLY A 42 7.06 -4.56 -3.96
C GLY A 42 6.79 -3.71 -2.71
N LEU A 43 5.52 -3.52 -2.35
CA LEU A 43 5.12 -2.77 -1.16
C LEU A 43 4.44 -3.70 -0.14
N PRO A 44 4.72 -3.54 1.17
CA PRO A 44 4.12 -4.36 2.22
C PRO A 44 2.69 -3.91 2.56
N LEU A 45 1.83 -3.77 1.55
CA LEU A 45 0.45 -3.33 1.71
C LEU A 45 -0.41 -4.46 2.29
N THR A 46 -0.85 -4.28 3.55
CA THR A 46 -1.69 -5.26 4.25
C THR A 46 -3.15 -5.18 3.81
N GLU A 47 -3.92 -6.23 4.13
CA GLU A 47 -5.38 -6.24 3.92
C GLU A 47 -6.05 -5.00 4.55
N GLU A 48 -5.67 -4.66 5.79
CA GLU A 48 -6.22 -3.51 6.51
C GLU A 48 -5.90 -2.18 5.80
N ALA A 49 -4.68 -2.02 5.30
CA ALA A 49 -4.28 -0.82 4.58
C ALA A 49 -5.05 -0.65 3.26
N LEU A 50 -5.30 -1.75 2.54
CA LEU A 50 -6.06 -1.75 1.28
C LEU A 50 -7.55 -1.56 1.51
N ALA A 51 -8.13 -2.18 2.54
CA ALA A 51 -9.52 -1.97 2.91
C ALA A 51 -9.75 -0.50 3.33
N TRP A 52 -8.81 0.09 4.06
CA TRP A 52 -8.83 1.51 4.39
C TRP A 52 -8.72 2.39 3.13
N LEU A 53 -7.80 2.07 2.22
CA LEU A 53 -7.65 2.80 0.94
C LEU A 53 -8.91 2.73 0.10
N LEU A 54 -9.58 1.59 0.05
CA LEU A 54 -10.83 1.43 -0.68
C LEU A 54 -11.93 2.29 -0.06
N ASN A 55 -12.01 2.37 1.27
CA ASN A 55 -12.98 3.22 1.94
C ASN A 55 -12.71 4.72 1.69
N ALA A 56 -11.44 5.14 1.78
CA ALA A 56 -11.02 6.54 1.64
C ALA A 56 -10.97 7.03 0.17
N CYS A 57 -10.57 6.18 -0.77
CA CYS A 57 -10.48 6.56 -2.18
C CYS A 57 -11.68 6.08 -3.02
N GLY A 58 -12.51 5.16 -2.50
CA GLY A 58 -13.60 4.52 -3.24
C GLY A 58 -14.81 5.39 -3.56
N GLN A 59 -14.86 6.61 -3.02
CA GLN A 59 -16.00 7.53 -3.21
C GLN A 59 -16.06 8.18 -4.61
N THR A 60 -15.02 8.02 -5.43
CA THR A 60 -14.98 8.56 -6.80
C THR A 60 -14.33 7.57 -7.77
N ASP A 61 -14.90 7.45 -8.98
CA ASP A 61 -14.49 6.48 -10.01
C ASP A 61 -13.16 6.80 -10.73
N GLY A 62 -12.37 7.75 -10.20
CA GLY A 62 -11.14 8.23 -10.81
C GLY A 62 -9.88 7.46 -10.38
N LYS A 63 -8.77 7.72 -11.07
CA LYS A 63 -7.45 7.38 -10.53
C LYS A 63 -7.12 8.31 -9.38
N HIS A 64 -6.63 7.73 -8.29
CA HIS A 64 -6.15 8.43 -7.12
C HIS A 64 -4.64 8.34 -7.02
N ASN A 65 -4.00 9.49 -6.76
CA ASN A 65 -2.57 9.57 -6.52
C ASN A 65 -2.28 9.21 -5.05
N ILE A 66 -2.25 7.92 -4.77
CA ILE A 66 -2.00 7.39 -3.43
C ILE A 66 -0.50 7.51 -3.14
N MET A 67 -0.16 8.07 -1.99
CA MET A 67 1.23 8.16 -1.55
C MET A 67 1.50 7.07 -0.52
N VAL A 68 2.53 6.24 -0.75
CA VAL A 68 3.01 5.25 0.20
C VAL A 68 4.44 5.60 0.61
N GLN A 69 4.65 5.85 1.89
CA GLN A 69 5.95 6.17 2.46
C GLN A 69 6.43 5.03 3.35
N LEU A 70 7.66 4.58 3.11
CA LEU A 70 8.37 3.61 3.93
C LEU A 70 9.46 4.35 4.70
N THR A 71 9.33 4.38 6.02
CA THR A 71 10.29 5.03 6.92
C THR A 71 10.85 3.98 7.87
N PRO A 72 12.18 3.91 8.08
CA PRO A 72 12.74 3.08 9.14
C PRO A 72 12.12 3.46 10.50
N ALA A 73 11.72 2.46 11.27
CA ALA A 73 11.25 2.60 12.65
C ALA A 73 12.22 1.88 13.60
N ASP A 74 11.94 1.93 14.90
CA ASP A 74 12.73 1.23 15.91
C ASP A 74 12.62 -0.31 15.74
N ASP A 75 13.60 -1.04 16.27
CA ASP A 75 13.62 -2.52 16.29
C ASP A 75 13.47 -3.20 14.91
N GLU A 76 14.21 -2.71 13.89
CA GLU A 76 14.25 -3.28 12.52
C GLU A 76 12.92 -3.22 11.75
N ARG A 77 11.94 -2.50 12.31
CA ARG A 77 10.63 -2.31 11.67
C ARG A 77 10.69 -1.23 10.61
N THR A 78 9.75 -1.31 9.69
CA THR A 78 9.44 -0.25 8.74
C THR A 78 8.05 0.27 9.02
N LYS A 79 7.98 1.58 9.28
CA LYS A 79 6.73 2.32 9.34
C LYS A 79 6.24 2.59 7.94
N VAL A 80 5.03 2.15 7.65
CA VAL A 80 4.35 2.35 6.38
C VAL A 80 3.26 3.38 6.59
N THR A 81 3.34 4.49 5.85
CA THR A 81 2.34 5.54 5.87
C THR A 81 1.68 5.60 4.50
N VAL A 82 0.36 5.47 4.48
CA VAL A 82 -0.47 5.47 3.27
C VAL A 82 -1.39 6.68 3.31
N ARG A 83 -1.45 7.43 2.23
CA ARG A 83 -2.28 8.63 2.12
C ARG A 83 -3.11 8.61 0.85
N CYS A 84 -4.42 8.83 1.02
CA CYS A 84 -5.33 9.11 -0.09
C CYS A 84 -5.51 10.63 -0.24
N PRO A 85 -5.36 11.21 -1.44
CA PRO A 85 -5.49 12.66 -1.62
C PRO A 85 -6.95 13.14 -1.56
N ALA A 86 -7.92 12.25 -1.80
CA ALA A 86 -9.34 12.61 -1.86
C ALA A 86 -9.89 13.17 -0.53
N ASP A 87 -9.56 12.52 0.60
CA ASP A 87 -10.06 12.92 1.92
C ASP A 87 -8.97 13.51 2.83
N GLY A 88 -7.70 13.50 2.40
CA GLY A 88 -6.57 13.97 3.21
C GLY A 88 -6.25 13.10 4.42
N GLU A 89 -7.00 12.01 4.63
CA GLU A 89 -6.77 11.04 5.68
C GLU A 89 -5.48 10.25 5.45
N ILE A 90 -4.91 9.77 6.55
CA ILE A 90 -3.64 9.06 6.59
C ILE A 90 -3.82 7.80 7.42
N PHE A 91 -3.38 6.67 6.88
CA PHE A 91 -3.27 5.42 7.61
C PHE A 91 -1.79 5.09 7.83
N THR A 92 -1.46 4.55 8.99
CA THR A 92 -0.07 4.24 9.33
C THR A 92 0.01 3.00 10.19
N TYR A 93 0.96 2.13 9.86
CA TYR A 93 1.23 0.87 10.54
C TYR A 93 2.72 0.54 10.48
N GLU A 94 3.15 -0.45 11.24
CA GLU A 94 4.53 -0.91 11.28
C GLU A 94 4.60 -2.38 10.89
N VAL A 95 5.61 -2.73 10.10
CA VAL A 95 5.85 -4.11 9.63
C VAL A 95 7.33 -4.47 9.78
N LEU A 96 7.61 -5.76 9.92
CA LEU A 96 8.95 -6.29 9.70
C LEU A 96 9.04 -6.67 8.22
N LEU A 97 9.84 -5.93 7.43
CA LEU A 97 9.96 -6.21 5.99
C LEU A 97 10.51 -7.62 5.70
N GLU A 98 11.32 -8.17 6.60
CA GLU A 98 11.85 -9.53 6.50
C GLU A 98 10.76 -10.61 6.59
N GLU A 99 9.58 -10.28 7.13
CA GLU A 99 8.45 -11.20 7.14
C GLU A 99 7.70 -11.20 5.81
N PHE A 100 8.01 -10.28 4.88
CA PHE A 100 7.33 -10.18 3.59
C PHE A 100 8.18 -10.83 2.49
N ASP A 101 7.68 -11.90 1.89
CA ASP A 101 8.35 -12.57 0.78
C ASP A 101 8.24 -11.74 -0.52
N GLU A 102 9.38 -11.55 -1.21
CA GLU A 102 9.45 -11.11 -2.61
C GLU A 102 8.96 -12.28 -3.49
N GLN A 103 7.69 -12.22 -3.89
CA GLN A 103 7.05 -13.30 -4.66
C GLN A 103 7.57 -13.40 -6.11
#